data_AF-A0A2X2JUN4-F1
#
_entry.id   AF-A0A2X2JUN4-F1
#
_cell.length_a   1.000
_cell.length_b   1.000
_cell.length_c   1.000
_cell.angle_alpha   90.00
_cell.angle_beta   90.00
_cell.angle_gamma   90.00
#
_symmetry.space_group_name_H-M   'P 1'
#
loop_
_entity.id
_entity.type
_entity.pdbx_description
1 polymer ?
#
loop_
_entity_poly.entity_id
_entity_poly.type
_entity_poly.pdbx_seq_one_letter_code
_entity_poly.pdbx_strand_id
1 'polypeptide(L)'
;MIFFVTSADSATYVLGMLSSSGDINPKSFVKVSWGIIMALFAIIMIYTGGTQAIQNLLIIAALPFSVVIIAMIWSLLKSLSEEKPRNSNKVLIKHRDPDVLEYRLQNILTKIN
;
A
#
# COMPACT_ATOMS: atom_id res chain seq x y z
N MET A 1 23.27 -6.21 -6.29
CA MET A 1 23.23 -6.68 -4.89
C MET A 1 22.37 -5.80 -3.99
N ILE A 2 22.51 -4.47 -3.99
CA ILE A 2 21.66 -3.61 -3.13
C ILE A 2 20.16 -3.73 -3.42
N PHE A 3 19.74 -3.76 -4.70
CA PHE A 3 18.32 -3.95 -5.07
C PHE A 3 17.74 -5.28 -4.59
N PHE A 4 18.56 -6.33 -4.54
CA PHE A 4 18.13 -7.64 -4.03
C PHE A 4 17.86 -7.56 -2.52
N VAL A 5 18.77 -6.91 -1.77
CA VAL A 5 18.62 -6.72 -0.33
C VAL A 5 17.41 -5.85 -0.01
N THR A 6 17.21 -4.72 -0.69
CA THR A 6 16.04 -3.84 -0.46
C THR A 6 14.72 -4.51 -0.83
N SER A 7 14.71 -5.32 -1.89
CA SER A 7 13.53 -6.10 -2.29
C SER A 7 13.22 -7.21 -1.29
N ALA A 8 14.24 -7.90 -0.80
CA ALA A 8 14.10 -8.93 0.23
C ALA A 8 13.62 -8.35 1.57
N ASP A 9 14.12 -7.17 1.96
CA ASP A 9 13.67 -6.45 3.17
C ASP A 9 12.18 -6.07 3.05
N SER A 10 11.76 -5.53 1.91
CA SER A 10 10.35 -5.22 1.64
C SER A 10 9.45 -6.46 1.69
N ALA A 11 9.90 -7.58 1.11
CA ALA A 11 9.14 -8.83 1.10
C ALA A 11 8.98 -9.43 2.51
N THR A 12 10.05 -9.46 3.30
CA THR A 12 10.00 -9.95 4.68
C THR A 12 9.19 -9.04 5.59
N TYR A 13 9.17 -7.73 5.32
CA TYR A 13 8.30 -6.79 6.03
C TYR A 13 6.81 -7.07 5.77
N VAL A 14 6.41 -7.23 4.50
CA VAL A 14 5.02 -7.57 4.13
C VAL A 14 4.58 -8.90 4.73
N LEU A 15 5.42 -9.95 4.63
CA LEU A 15 5.16 -11.24 5.25
C LEU A 15 5.05 -11.16 6.78
N GLY A 16 5.88 -10.31 7.40
CA GLY A 16 5.84 -10.03 8.83
C GLY A 16 4.52 -9.39 9.27
N MET A 17 4.03 -8.41 8.51
CA MET A 17 2.72 -7.77 8.75
C MET A 17 1.57 -8.77 8.59
N LEU A 18 1.57 -9.56 7.51
CA LEU A 18 0.53 -10.57 7.28
C LEU A 18 0.49 -11.64 8.39
N SER A 19 1.65 -12.05 8.91
CA SER A 19 1.75 -13.02 10.01
C SER A 19 1.39 -12.42 11.38
N SER A 20 1.44 -11.09 11.51
CA SER A 20 1.12 -10.38 12.76
C SER A 20 -0.30 -9.79 12.77
N SER A 21 -1.25 -10.39 12.03
CA SER A 21 -2.64 -9.90 11.91
C SER A 21 -2.77 -8.45 11.41
N GLY A 22 -1.83 -7.98 10.59
CA GLY A 22 -1.84 -6.61 10.06
C GLY A 22 -1.16 -5.56 10.94
N ASP A 23 -0.41 -5.96 11.98
CA ASP A 23 0.37 -5.03 12.79
C ASP A 23 1.51 -4.40 11.96
N ILE A 24 1.50 -3.07 11.87
CA ILE A 24 2.48 -2.24 11.15
C ILE A 24 3.88 -2.27 11.80
N ASN A 25 3.98 -2.72 13.05
CA ASN A 25 5.23 -2.99 13.77
C ASN A 25 5.33 -4.48 14.13
N PRO A 26 5.52 -5.37 13.15
CA PRO A 26 5.65 -6.79 13.43
C PRO A 26 6.90 -7.02 14.30
N LYS A 27 6.75 -7.76 15.40
CA LYS A 27 7.84 -8.12 16.32
C LYS A 27 9.04 -8.63 15.53
N SER A 28 10.25 -8.15 15.83
CA SER A 28 11.49 -8.51 15.11
C SER A 28 11.70 -10.02 14.95
N PHE A 29 11.15 -10.83 15.85
CA PHE A 29 11.17 -12.28 15.78
C PHE A 29 10.50 -12.86 14.52
N VAL A 30 9.41 -12.25 14.04
CA VAL A 30 8.69 -12.68 12.84
C VAL A 30 9.51 -12.40 11.58
N LYS A 31 10.23 -11.27 11.54
CA LYS A 31 11.14 -10.94 10.42
C LYS A 31 12.30 -11.94 10.34
N VAL A 32 12.88 -12.29 11.49
CA VAL A 32 13.99 -13.25 11.58
C VAL A 32 13.54 -14.66 11.19
N SER A 33 12.35 -15.12 11.61
CA SER A 33 11.85 -16.44 11.21
C SER A 33 11.67 -16.55 9.70
N TRP A 34 11.13 -15.52 9.04
CA TRP A 34 11.01 -15.50 7.57
C TRP A 34 12.37 -15.45 6.88
N GLY A 35 13.34 -14.72 7.41
CA GLY A 35 14.72 -14.72 6.90
C GLY A 35 15.37 -16.11 6.95
N ILE A 36 15.19 -16.85 8.05
CA ILE A 36 15.70 -18.22 8.21
C ILE A 36 15.04 -19.17 7.20
N ILE A 37 13.73 -19.05 6.99
CA ILE A 37 13.00 -19.85 6.00
C ILE A 37 13.57 -19.61 4.59
N MET A 38 13.81 -18.34 4.21
CA MET A 38 14.40 -18.01 2.90
C MET A 38 15.81 -18.57 2.72
N ALA A 39 16.64 -18.55 3.78
CA ALA A 39 17.97 -19.16 3.75
C ALA A 39 17.91 -20.69 3.58
N LEU A 40 16.98 -21.36 4.27
CA LEU A 40 16.72 -22.79 4.09
C LEU A 40 16.29 -23.13 2.66
N PHE A 41 15.38 -22.35 2.08
CA PHE A 41 14.97 -22.50 0.67
C PHE A 41 16.17 -22.40 -0.29
N ALA A 42 17.09 -21.46 -0.07
CA ALA A 42 18.29 -21.33 -0.88
C ALA A 42 19.19 -22.57 -0.80
N ILE A 43 19.40 -23.12 0.41
CA ILE A 43 20.21 -24.34 0.62
C ILE A 43 19.57 -25.53 -0.10
N ILE A 44 18.26 -25.73 0.05
CA ILE A 44 17.51 -26.80 -0.64
C ILE A 44 17.65 -26.65 -2.15
N MET A 45 17.55 -25.43 -2.66
CA MET A 45 17.68 -25.15 -4.09
C MET A 45 19.07 -25.52 -4.63
N ILE A 46 20.15 -25.17 -3.91
CA ILE A 46 21.52 -25.56 -4.25
C ILE A 46 21.66 -27.09 -4.27
N TYR A 47 21.04 -27.79 -3.30
CA TYR A 47 21.08 -29.24 -3.21
C TYR A 47 20.32 -29.94 -4.35
N THR A 48 19.16 -29.43 -4.73
CA THR A 48 18.31 -30.05 -5.76
C THR A 48 18.85 -29.92 -7.18
N GLY A 49 19.78 -29.00 -7.45
CA GLY A 49 20.46 -28.87 -8.75
C GLY A 49 19.56 -28.56 -9.96
N GLY A 50 18.24 -28.42 -9.76
CA GLY A 50 17.25 -28.26 -10.82
C GLY A 50 16.19 -27.23 -10.44
N THR A 51 16.16 -26.12 -11.18
CA THR A 51 15.22 -25.01 -10.97
C THR A 51 13.78 -25.34 -11.36
N GLN A 52 13.59 -26.42 -12.14
CA GLN A 52 12.28 -26.80 -12.68
C GLN A 52 11.27 -27.19 -11.59
N ALA A 53 11.70 -27.88 -10.54
CA ALA A 53 10.79 -28.32 -9.46
C ALA A 53 10.19 -27.13 -8.70
N ILE A 54 11.02 -26.16 -8.32
CA ILE A 54 10.58 -24.94 -7.64
C ILE A 54 9.74 -24.07 -8.58
N GLN A 55 10.12 -23.96 -9.86
CA GLN A 55 9.34 -23.20 -10.84
C GLN A 55 7.93 -23.77 -11.02
N ASN A 56 7.80 -25.09 -11.13
CA ASN A 56 6.48 -25.72 -11.27
C ASN A 56 5.63 -25.53 -10.01
N LEU A 57 6.24 -25.63 -8.82
CA LEU A 57 5.57 -25.33 -7.56
C LEU A 57 5.08 -23.88 -7.49
N LEU A 58 5.92 -22.93 -7.93
CA LEU A 58 5.56 -21.51 -7.98
C LEU A 58 4.37 -21.26 -8.93
N ILE A 59 4.32 -21.92 -10.09
CA ILE A 59 3.18 -21.81 -11.02
C ILE A 59 1.90 -22.31 -10.35
N ILE A 60 1.95 -23.49 -9.73
CA ILE A 60 0.79 -24.08 -9.04
C ILE A 60 0.33 -23.20 -7.88
N ALA A 61 1.26 -22.62 -7.10
CA ALA A 61 0.96 -21.71 -6.01
C ALA A 61 0.44 -20.33 -6.48
N ALA A 62 0.92 -19.85 -7.64
CA ALA A 62 0.49 -18.57 -8.21
C ALA A 62 -0.95 -18.60 -8.73
N LEU A 63 -1.43 -19.76 -9.21
CA LEU A 63 -2.80 -19.91 -9.72
C LEU A 63 -3.89 -19.49 -8.71
N PRO A 64 -4.00 -20.05 -7.50
CA PRO A 64 -5.00 -19.62 -6.53
C PRO A 64 -4.78 -18.17 -6.08
N PHE A 65 -3.52 -17.73 -5.97
CA PHE A 65 -3.20 -16.35 -5.59
C PHE A 65 -3.67 -15.34 -6.66
N SER A 66 -3.63 -15.72 -7.94
CA SER A 66 -4.11 -14.86 -9.04
C SER A 66 -5.61 -14.53 -8.91
N VAL A 67 -6.42 -15.49 -8.45
CA VAL A 67 -7.85 -15.28 -8.19
C VAL A 67 -8.06 -14.24 -7.09
N VAL A 68 -7.25 -14.29 -6.03
CA VAL A 68 -7.28 -13.30 -4.94
C VAL A 68 -6.91 -11.91 -5.45
N ILE A 69 -5.88 -11.79 -6.29
CA ILE A 69 -5.48 -10.51 -6.88
C ILE A 69 -6.61 -9.92 -7.73
N ILE A 70 -7.28 -10.73 -8.56
CA ILE A 70 -8.42 -10.26 -9.37
C ILE A 70 -9.54 -9.74 -8.48
N ALA A 71 -9.87 -10.45 -7.40
CA ALA A 71 -10.85 -10.01 -6.43
C ALA A 71 -10.45 -8.70 -5.73
N MET A 72 -9.17 -8.54 -5.39
CA MET A 72 -8.64 -7.29 -4.82
C MET A 72 -8.75 -6.12 -5.80
N ILE A 73 -8.45 -6.33 -7.09
CA ILE A 73 -8.60 -5.31 -8.13
C ILE A 73 -10.07 -4.89 -8.23
N TRP A 74 -11.02 -5.84 -8.26
CA TRP A 74 -12.44 -5.52 -8.26
C TRP A 74 -12.88 -4.76 -7.00
N SER A 75 -12.42 -5.17 -5.81
CA SER A 75 -12.71 -4.45 -4.57
C SER A 75 -12.16 -3.03 -4.58
N LEU A 76 -10.95 -2.84 -5.12
CA LEU A 76 -10.33 -1.53 -5.25
C LEU A 76 -11.12 -0.63 -6.21
N LEU A 77 -11.47 -1.13 -7.40
CA LEU A 77 -12.27 -0.39 -8.38
C LEU A 77 -13.66 -0.03 -7.85
N LYS A 78 -14.29 -0.95 -7.12
CA LYS A 78 -15.56 -0.70 -6.43
C LYS A 78 -15.40 0.40 -5.38
N SER A 79 -14.39 0.31 -4.51
CA SER A 79 -14.11 1.33 -3.49
C SER A 79 -13.83 2.70 -4.10
N LEU A 80 -13.07 2.76 -5.18
CA LEU A 80 -12.80 3.99 -5.93
C LEU A 80 -14.05 4.56 -6.60
N SER A 81 -14.97 3.70 -7.07
CA SER A 81 -16.24 4.14 -7.67
C SER A 81 -17.26 4.60 -6.63
N GLU A 82 -17.24 4.02 -5.42
CA GLU A 82 -18.04 4.44 -4.27
C GLU A 82 -17.50 5.72 -3.62
N GLU A 83 -16.21 6.03 -3.84
CA GLU A 83 -15.62 7.29 -3.44
C GLU A 83 -16.21 8.44 -4.27
N LYS A 84 -17.31 8.99 -3.74
CA LYS A 84 -17.97 10.19 -4.26
C LYS A 84 -16.89 11.24 -4.49
N PRO A 85 -16.73 11.82 -5.70
CA PRO A 85 -15.68 12.79 -5.96
C PRO A 85 -15.74 13.84 -4.87
N ARG A 86 -14.69 13.91 -4.04
CA ARG A 86 -14.65 14.84 -2.92
C ARG A 86 -14.91 16.21 -3.52
N ASN A 87 -16.07 16.75 -3.20
CA ASN A 87 -16.55 17.96 -3.80
C ASN A 87 -15.87 19.16 -3.12
N SER A 88 -14.54 19.20 -3.24
CA SER A 88 -13.70 20.26 -2.72
C SER A 88 -14.12 21.61 -3.30
N ASN A 89 -14.72 21.63 -4.50
CA ASN A 89 -15.25 22.86 -5.11
C ASN A 89 -16.58 23.36 -4.53
N LYS A 90 -17.44 22.51 -3.94
CA LYS A 90 -18.67 23.02 -3.30
C LYS A 90 -18.43 23.57 -1.89
N VAL A 91 -17.39 23.13 -1.18
CA VAL A 91 -17.06 23.67 0.15
C VAL A 91 -16.43 25.06 0.04
N LEU A 92 -15.57 25.30 -0.97
CA LEU A 92 -14.94 26.61 -1.17
C LEU A 92 -15.86 27.67 -1.81
N ILE A 93 -16.96 27.26 -2.45
CA ILE A 93 -17.92 28.19 -3.06
C ILE A 93 -19.12 28.46 -2.14
N LYS A 94 -19.50 27.52 -1.25
CA LYS A 94 -20.65 27.70 -0.35
C LYS A 94 -20.33 28.56 0.89
N HIS A 95 -19.06 28.78 1.20
CA HIS A 95 -18.60 29.58 2.33
C HIS A 95 -17.96 30.92 1.91
N ARG A 96 -18.29 31.47 0.73
CA ARG A 96 -18.04 32.91 0.51
C ARG A 96 -19.15 33.69 1.21
N ASP A 97 -18.96 33.81 2.50
CA ASP A 97 -19.62 34.70 3.45
C ASP A 97 -19.73 36.13 2.86
N PRO A 98 -20.95 36.67 2.69
CA PRO A 98 -21.15 38.03 2.20
C PRO A 98 -20.59 39.08 3.17
N ASP A 99 -20.50 38.76 4.46
CA ASP A 99 -19.93 39.59 5.53
C ASP A 99 -18.41 39.79 5.39
N VAL A 100 -17.67 38.82 4.86
CA VAL A 100 -16.23 38.99 4.56
C VAL A 100 -16.03 39.98 3.42
N LEU A 101 -16.97 40.06 2.46
CA LEU A 101 -16.89 41.08 1.42
C LEU A 101 -17.17 42.47 2.00
N GLU A 102 -18.13 42.63 2.89
CA GLU A 102 -18.40 43.90 3.56
C GLU A 102 -17.21 44.37 4.41
N TYR A 103 -16.59 43.48 5.19
CA TYR A 103 -15.39 43.81 5.96
C TYR A 103 -14.24 44.27 5.06
N ARG A 104 -14.06 43.65 3.90
CA ARG A 104 -13.05 44.06 2.91
C ARG A 104 -13.38 45.39 2.26
N LEU A 105 -14.66 45.67 1.97
CA LEU A 105 -15.05 46.97 1.45
C LEU A 105 -14.85 48.06 2.49
N GLN A 106 -15.18 47.79 3.76
CA GLN A 106 -14.95 48.73 4.84
C GLN A 106 -13.47 49.07 4.98
N ASN A 107 -12.59 48.07 4.99
CA ASN A 107 -11.14 48.29 5.11
C ASN A 107 -10.52 49.01 3.90
N ILE A 108 -11.12 48.90 2.71
CA ILE A 108 -10.71 49.67 1.53
C ILE A 108 -11.18 51.13 1.64
N LEU A 109 -12.41 51.36 2.09
CA LEU A 109 -12.96 52.70 2.27
C LEU A 109 -12.17 53.50 3.32
N THR A 110 -11.71 52.87 4.40
CA THR A 110 -10.85 53.51 5.41
C THR A 110 -9.44 53.80 4.93
N LYS A 111 -8.96 53.16 3.86
CA LYS A 111 -7.62 53.41 3.30
C LYS A 111 -7.59 54.51 2.25
N ILE A 112 -8.76 54.90 1.71
CA ILE A 112 -8.89 55.88 0.63
C ILE A 112 -9.23 57.28 1.19
N ASN A 113 -9.63 57.39 2.46
CA ASN A 113 -9.87 58.64 3.18
C ASN A 113 -8.76 58.93 4.19
#